data_AF-A0A850JDG2-F1
#
_entry.id   AF-A0A850JDG2-F1
#
_cell.length_a   1.000
_cell.length_b   1.000
_cell.length_c   1.000
_cell.angle_alpha   90.00
_cell.angle_beta   90.00
_cell.angle_gamma   90.00
#
_symmetry.space_group_name_H-M   'P 1'
#
loop_
_entity.id
_entity.type
_entity.pdbx_description
1 polymer ?
#
loop_
_entity_poly.entity_id
_entity_poly.type
_entity_poly.pdbx_seq_one_letter_code
_entity_poly.pdbx_strand_id
1 'polypeptide(L)'
;MSDIQQVWDRQSVWSQGADRLNRLIGRTRLASLLLGAASAVMGAAAAQTMQLGLLGKLLAFGAAVAAALVPLTARSAGPDATRDWTRLRSIAEALKSEVYTYQAGAGRYRGAPGPGPLLDEAERIEADGTDLLPRLTGIEPGTRALPAVSDIDSYVSERVQWQLDGYYRPKALLMGRSVRVVRRIEFALGAAGAVFGAVAGAFQVGEIAAWVAVSAMLATAVGTHAAAAKYEYRELEYTRTADQLTRLLARRDRTAASADPARDNDAFVAECELVISAQNEAWMARISGADAPVLP
;
A
#
# COMPACT_ATOMS: atom_id res chain seq x y z
N MET A 1 -11.51 -25.83 19.23
CA MET A 1 -10.46 -25.08 18.52
C MET A 1 -9.35 -24.79 19.52
N SER A 2 -8.08 -24.87 19.13
CA SER A 2 -7.03 -24.39 20.03
C SER A 2 -7.16 -22.87 20.18
N ASP A 3 -6.87 -22.34 21.36
CA ASP A 3 -6.99 -20.90 21.64
C ASP A 3 -6.08 -20.05 20.73
N ILE A 4 -4.96 -20.61 20.26
CA ILE A 4 -4.07 -19.98 19.27
C ILE A 4 -4.78 -19.85 17.91
N GLN A 5 -5.52 -20.89 17.48
CA GLN A 5 -6.31 -20.84 16.24
C GLN A 5 -7.37 -19.73 16.32
N GLN A 6 -7.96 -19.50 17.48
CA GLN A 6 -8.92 -18.41 17.65
C GLN A 6 -8.29 -17.04 17.36
N VAL A 7 -7.08 -16.76 17.86
CA VAL A 7 -6.37 -15.51 17.57
C VAL A 7 -6.00 -15.42 16.09
N TRP A 8 -5.63 -16.54 15.47
CA TRP A 8 -5.32 -16.60 14.04
C TRP A 8 -6.56 -16.34 13.15
N ASP A 9 -7.72 -16.84 13.57
CA ASP A 9 -8.99 -16.61 12.88
C ASP A 9 -9.39 -15.13 12.98
N ARG A 10 -9.23 -14.51 14.15
CA ARG A 10 -9.43 -13.06 14.35
C ARG A 10 -8.48 -12.25 13.45
N GLN A 11 -7.18 -12.58 13.46
CA GLN A 11 -6.18 -12.00 12.56
C GLN A 11 -6.61 -12.07 11.09
N SER A 12 -7.17 -13.22 10.67
CA SER A 12 -7.65 -13.44 9.30
C SER A 12 -8.77 -12.46 8.92
N VAL A 13 -9.71 -12.19 9.82
CA VAL A 13 -10.81 -11.22 9.60
C VAL A 13 -10.26 -9.80 9.41
N TRP A 14 -9.38 -9.34 10.31
CA TRP A 14 -8.76 -8.01 10.19
C TRP A 14 -7.94 -7.86 8.91
N SER A 15 -7.14 -8.89 8.57
CA SER A 15 -6.34 -8.92 7.34
C SER A 15 -7.22 -8.83 6.09
N GLN A 16 -8.33 -9.57 6.06
CA GLN A 16 -9.27 -9.53 4.93
C GLN A 16 -9.98 -8.18 4.83
N GLY A 17 -10.34 -7.56 5.96
CA GLY A 17 -10.89 -6.21 5.99
C GLY A 17 -9.93 -5.18 5.39
N ALA A 18 -8.66 -5.24 5.79
CA ALA A 18 -7.62 -4.40 5.22
C ALA A 18 -7.47 -4.62 3.70
N ASP A 19 -7.43 -5.87 3.23
CA ASP A 19 -7.30 -6.18 1.80
C ASP A 19 -8.49 -5.72 0.96
N ARG A 20 -9.72 -5.84 1.51
CA ARG A 20 -10.94 -5.37 0.87
C ARG A 20 -10.89 -3.85 0.68
N LEU A 21 -10.51 -3.11 1.72
CA LEU A 21 -10.42 -1.64 1.66
C LEU A 21 -9.27 -1.17 0.75
N ASN A 22 -8.11 -1.84 0.80
CA ASN A 22 -6.99 -1.56 -0.11
C ASN A 22 -7.39 -1.71 -1.59
N ARG A 23 -8.10 -2.80 -1.92
CA ARG A 23 -8.60 -3.05 -3.28
C ARG A 23 -9.59 -1.98 -3.71
N LEU A 24 -10.48 -1.55 -2.82
CA LEU A 24 -11.42 -0.45 -3.10
C LEU A 24 -10.66 0.84 -3.41
N ILE A 25 -9.74 1.26 -2.54
CA ILE A 25 -8.92 2.47 -2.72
C ILE A 25 -8.14 2.42 -4.04
N GLY A 26 -7.53 1.28 -4.36
CA GLY A 26 -6.79 1.10 -5.60
C GLY A 26 -7.68 1.22 -6.85
N ARG A 27 -8.84 0.56 -6.84
CA ARG A 27 -9.80 0.60 -7.96
C ARG A 27 -10.36 1.99 -8.19
N THR A 28 -10.71 2.73 -7.14
CA THR A 28 -11.27 4.07 -7.28
C THR A 28 -10.23 5.08 -7.75
N ARG A 29 -8.98 5.01 -7.26
CA ARG A 29 -7.87 5.84 -7.80
C ARG A 29 -7.60 5.57 -9.28
N LEU A 30 -7.66 4.31 -9.70
CA LEU A 30 -7.52 3.96 -11.11
C LEU A 30 -8.71 4.47 -11.93
N ALA A 31 -9.93 4.31 -11.44
CA ALA A 31 -11.12 4.82 -12.11
C ALA A 31 -11.07 6.35 -12.27
N SER A 32 -10.68 7.10 -11.23
CA SER A 32 -10.52 8.56 -11.32
C SER A 32 -9.46 8.96 -12.34
N LEU A 33 -8.33 8.24 -12.42
CA LEU A 33 -7.31 8.46 -13.44
C LEU A 33 -7.88 8.26 -14.85
N LEU A 34 -8.55 7.13 -15.08
CA LEU A 34 -9.11 6.79 -16.40
C LEU A 34 -10.22 7.77 -16.82
N LEU A 35 -11.09 8.18 -15.90
CA LEU A 35 -12.14 9.17 -16.15
C LEU A 35 -11.54 10.55 -16.48
N GLY A 36 -10.52 10.99 -15.73
CA GLY A 36 -9.83 12.25 -16.02
C GLY A 36 -9.13 12.24 -17.38
N ALA A 37 -8.45 11.14 -17.70
CA ALA A 37 -7.81 10.95 -19.02
C ALA A 37 -8.83 10.93 -20.16
N ALA A 38 -9.92 10.18 -20.00
CA ALA A 38 -10.99 10.12 -20.99
C ALA A 38 -11.66 11.49 -21.19
N SER A 39 -11.91 12.24 -20.11
CA SER A 39 -12.45 13.60 -20.18
C SER A 39 -11.55 14.53 -20.99
N ALA A 40 -10.23 14.51 -20.73
CA ALA A 40 -9.27 15.34 -21.45
C ALA A 40 -9.24 15.03 -22.96
N VAL A 41 -9.17 13.74 -23.31
CA VAL A 41 -9.12 13.29 -24.71
C VAL A 41 -10.43 13.59 -25.45
N MET A 42 -11.57 13.26 -24.84
CA MET A 42 -12.88 13.54 -25.45
C MET A 42 -13.14 15.04 -25.60
N GLY A 43 -12.72 15.85 -24.62
CA GLY A 43 -12.87 17.31 -24.67
C GLY A 43 -12.09 17.94 -25.83
N ALA A 44 -10.83 17.52 -26.04
CA ALA A 44 -10.03 17.99 -27.17
C ALA A 44 -10.57 17.50 -28.51
N ALA A 45 -11.00 16.23 -28.60
CA ALA A 45 -11.62 15.69 -29.81
C ALA A 45 -12.95 16.38 -30.13
N ALA A 46 -13.76 16.73 -29.13
CA ALA A 46 -15.00 17.48 -29.30
C ALA A 46 -14.74 18.88 -29.90
N ALA A 47 -13.69 19.56 -29.43
CA ALA A 47 -13.32 20.89 -29.94
C ALA A 47 -12.98 20.86 -31.45
N GLN A 48 -12.38 19.77 -31.93
CA GLN A 48 -12.03 19.59 -33.35
C GLN A 48 -13.22 19.12 -34.20
N THR A 49 -14.16 18.36 -33.61
CA THR A 49 -15.27 17.73 -34.34
C THR A 49 -16.60 18.46 -34.17
N MET A 50 -16.63 19.64 -33.53
CA MET A 50 -17.87 20.38 -33.26
C MET A 50 -18.63 20.73 -34.55
N GLN A 51 -17.91 20.98 -35.64
CA GLN A 51 -18.49 21.26 -36.95
C GLN A 51 -19.12 20.00 -37.62
N LEU A 52 -18.77 18.80 -37.15
CA LEU A 52 -19.32 17.52 -37.62
C LEU A 52 -20.68 17.17 -36.98
N GLY A 53 -21.34 18.15 -36.35
CA GLY A 53 -22.71 18.03 -35.86
C GLY A 53 -22.84 17.16 -34.61
N LEU A 54 -23.47 15.99 -34.74
CA LEU A 54 -23.82 15.13 -33.60
C LEU A 54 -22.59 14.54 -32.91
N LEU A 55 -21.54 14.19 -33.66
CA LEU A 55 -20.34 13.55 -33.11
C LEU A 55 -19.63 14.45 -32.09
N GLY A 56 -19.38 15.71 -32.43
CA GLY A 56 -18.75 16.67 -31.52
C GLY A 56 -19.58 16.92 -30.25
N LYS A 57 -20.92 16.97 -30.38
CA LYS A 57 -21.83 17.11 -29.23
C LYS A 57 -21.77 15.89 -28.29
N LEU A 58 -21.74 14.68 -28.84
CA LEU A 58 -21.63 13.45 -28.04
C LEU A 58 -20.27 13.37 -27.31
N LEU A 59 -19.17 13.75 -27.97
CA LEU A 59 -17.85 13.81 -27.34
C LEU A 59 -17.78 14.86 -26.24
N ALA A 60 -18.34 16.06 -26.45
CA ALA A 60 -18.40 17.10 -25.43
C ALA A 60 -19.22 16.66 -24.21
N PHE A 61 -20.38 16.02 -24.45
CA PHE A 61 -21.21 15.47 -23.39
C PHE A 61 -20.46 14.37 -22.62
N GLY A 62 -19.83 13.43 -23.32
CA GLY A 62 -19.02 12.38 -22.71
C GLY A 62 -17.87 12.94 -21.86
N ALA A 63 -17.18 13.98 -22.35
CA ALA A 63 -16.12 14.66 -21.61
C ALA A 63 -16.63 15.28 -20.30
N ALA A 64 -17.79 15.96 -20.35
CA ALA A 64 -18.41 16.57 -19.19
C ALA A 64 -18.88 15.53 -18.17
N VAL A 65 -19.52 14.44 -18.62
CA VAL A 65 -19.93 13.32 -17.75
C VAL A 65 -18.70 12.68 -17.10
N ALA A 66 -17.64 12.39 -17.86
CA ALA A 66 -16.42 11.81 -17.32
C ALA A 66 -15.78 12.71 -16.26
N ALA A 67 -15.68 14.03 -16.51
CA ALA A 67 -15.19 15.00 -15.52
C ALA A 67 -16.05 15.02 -14.26
N ALA A 68 -17.38 15.05 -14.40
CA ALA A 68 -18.31 15.09 -13.28
C ALA A 68 -18.25 13.85 -12.38
N LEU A 69 -17.86 12.69 -12.94
CA LEU A 69 -17.72 11.43 -12.18
C LEU A 69 -16.39 11.32 -11.41
N VAL A 70 -15.38 12.13 -11.72
CA VAL A 70 -14.07 12.08 -11.03
C VAL A 70 -14.19 12.32 -9.52
N PRO A 71 -14.85 13.40 -9.03
CA PRO A 71 -14.96 13.64 -7.58
C PRO A 71 -15.76 12.56 -6.85
N LEU A 72 -16.78 11.98 -7.50
CA LEU A 72 -17.62 10.93 -6.92
C LEU A 72 -16.82 9.65 -6.65
N THR A 73 -15.94 9.29 -7.58
CA THR A 73 -15.05 8.12 -7.41
C THR A 73 -13.93 8.39 -6.41
N ALA A 74 -13.41 9.62 -6.35
CA ALA A 74 -12.31 9.99 -5.46
C ALA A 74 -12.69 9.93 -3.97
N ARG A 75 -13.97 10.15 -3.61
CA ARG A 75 -14.43 10.15 -2.21
C ARG A 75 -14.12 8.86 -1.47
N SER A 76 -14.19 7.71 -2.15
CA SER A 76 -13.94 6.40 -1.52
C SER A 76 -12.45 6.06 -1.37
N ALA A 77 -11.53 6.89 -1.91
CA ALA A 77 -10.09 6.76 -1.79
C ALA A 77 -9.44 7.90 -0.97
N GLY A 78 -10.25 8.66 -0.25
CA GLY A 78 -9.81 9.80 0.53
C GLY A 78 -8.90 9.47 1.71
N PRO A 79 -8.46 10.49 2.46
CA PRO A 79 -7.59 10.35 3.62
C PRO A 79 -8.15 9.45 4.71
N ASP A 80 -9.47 9.49 4.97
CA ASP A 80 -10.09 8.66 6.01
C ASP A 80 -10.10 7.18 5.63
N ALA A 81 -10.45 6.83 4.39
CA ALA A 81 -10.38 5.44 3.91
C ALA A 81 -8.93 4.91 3.98
N THR A 82 -7.97 5.78 3.67
CA THR A 82 -6.55 5.51 3.77
C THR A 82 -6.16 5.28 5.25
N ARG A 83 -6.60 6.12 6.19
CA ARG A 83 -6.36 5.96 7.64
C ARG A 83 -6.96 4.66 8.17
N ASP A 84 -8.23 4.39 7.87
CA ASP A 84 -8.94 3.16 8.26
C ASP A 84 -8.21 1.92 7.76
N TRP A 85 -7.81 1.91 6.48
CA TRP A 85 -7.03 0.81 5.90
C TRP A 85 -5.75 0.55 6.69
N THR A 86 -5.04 1.61 7.05
CA THR A 86 -3.80 1.50 7.82
C THR A 86 -4.02 0.89 9.19
N ARG A 87 -5.04 1.36 9.91
CA ARG A 87 -5.37 0.85 11.24
C ARG A 87 -5.79 -0.62 11.20
N LEU A 88 -6.65 -0.99 10.25
CA LEU A 88 -7.01 -2.39 9.98
C LEU A 88 -5.76 -3.24 9.71
N ARG A 89 -4.85 -2.74 8.88
CA ARG A 89 -3.58 -3.41 8.54
C ARG A 89 -2.68 -3.57 9.77
N SER A 90 -2.59 -2.54 10.61
CA SER A 90 -1.77 -2.50 11.83
C SER A 90 -2.26 -3.53 12.84
N ILE A 91 -3.56 -3.56 13.13
CA ILE A 91 -4.18 -4.55 14.02
C ILE A 91 -3.93 -5.97 13.50
N ALA A 92 -4.14 -6.20 12.19
CA ALA A 92 -3.90 -7.49 11.57
C ALA A 92 -2.43 -7.95 11.66
N GLU A 93 -1.45 -7.05 11.58
CA GLU A 93 -0.03 -7.41 11.77
C GLU A 93 0.36 -7.54 13.24
N ALA A 94 -0.22 -6.74 14.13
CA ALA A 94 0.01 -6.88 15.57
C ALA A 94 -0.46 -8.26 16.06
N LEU A 95 -1.68 -8.67 15.72
CA LEU A 95 -2.19 -10.01 16.03
C LEU A 95 -1.30 -11.12 15.42
N LYS A 96 -0.83 -10.93 14.19
CA LYS A 96 0.09 -11.88 13.55
C LYS A 96 1.42 -11.95 14.31
N SER A 97 2.01 -10.81 14.66
CA SER A 97 3.25 -10.71 15.43
C SER A 97 3.15 -11.45 16.77
N GLU A 98 2.04 -11.28 17.49
CA GLU A 98 1.82 -11.99 18.75
C GLU A 98 1.74 -13.51 18.55
N VAL A 99 1.06 -13.99 17.51
CA VAL A 99 1.02 -15.43 17.18
C VAL A 99 2.41 -15.99 16.85
N TYR A 100 3.22 -15.27 16.07
CA TYR A 100 4.59 -15.69 15.76
C TYR A 100 5.49 -15.67 17.00
N THR A 101 5.40 -14.63 17.83
CA THR A 101 6.19 -14.50 19.06
C THR A 101 5.82 -15.56 20.08
N TYR A 102 4.53 -15.86 20.22
CA TYR A 102 4.02 -16.92 21.09
C TYR A 102 4.53 -18.29 20.65
N GLN A 103 4.40 -18.62 19.36
CA GLN A 103 4.86 -19.91 18.83
C GLN A 103 6.38 -20.07 18.87
N ALA A 104 7.13 -18.98 18.74
CA ALA A 104 8.58 -18.98 18.92
C ALA A 104 9.02 -19.13 20.38
N GLY A 105 8.09 -19.03 21.34
CA GLY A 105 8.38 -19.08 22.78
C GLY A 105 9.25 -17.93 23.27
N ALA A 106 9.13 -16.76 22.62
CA ALA A 106 10.00 -15.61 22.86
C ALA A 106 9.33 -14.51 23.71
N GLY A 107 10.16 -13.68 24.34
CA GLY A 107 9.75 -12.52 25.12
C GLY A 107 8.79 -12.88 26.24
N ARG A 108 7.63 -12.21 26.27
CA ARG A 108 6.59 -12.40 27.29
C ARG A 108 5.95 -13.79 27.32
N TYR A 109 6.11 -14.57 26.25
CA TYR A 109 5.52 -15.91 26.15
C TYR A 109 6.51 -17.02 26.51
N ARG A 110 7.76 -16.66 26.82
CA ARG A 110 8.78 -17.61 27.26
C ARG A 110 8.31 -18.32 28.52
N GLY A 111 8.16 -19.65 28.44
CA GLY A 111 7.70 -20.47 29.55
C GLY A 111 6.24 -20.25 29.96
N ALA A 112 5.42 -19.62 29.09
CA ALA A 112 4.02 -19.42 29.38
C ALA A 112 3.29 -20.77 29.60
N PRO A 113 2.45 -20.90 30.64
CA PRO A 113 1.79 -22.16 30.98
C PRO A 113 0.66 -22.53 30.01
N GLY A 114 0.30 -21.62 29.09
CA GLY A 114 -0.78 -21.79 28.13
C GLY A 114 -1.06 -20.52 27.32
N PRO A 115 -2.14 -20.52 26.51
CA PRO A 115 -2.45 -19.45 25.55
C PRO A 115 -3.16 -18.22 26.16
N GLY A 116 -3.48 -18.22 27.46
CA GLY A 116 -4.17 -17.11 28.12
C GLY A 116 -3.54 -15.73 27.88
N PRO A 117 -2.22 -15.56 28.11
CA PRO A 117 -1.54 -14.28 27.83
C PRO A 117 -1.63 -13.82 26.38
N LEU A 118 -1.71 -14.75 25.42
CA LEU A 118 -1.87 -14.42 23.99
C LEU A 118 -3.30 -13.93 23.71
N LEU A 119 -4.32 -14.54 24.33
CA LEU A 119 -5.71 -14.09 24.22
C LEU A 119 -5.89 -12.69 24.82
N ASP A 120 -5.36 -12.46 26.01
CA ASP A 120 -5.44 -11.17 26.70
C ASP A 120 -4.82 -10.04 25.85
N GLU A 121 -3.67 -10.32 25.24
CA GLU A 121 -3.00 -9.37 24.36
C GLU A 121 -3.76 -9.15 23.05
N ALA A 122 -4.32 -10.21 22.48
CA ALA A 122 -5.15 -10.10 21.28
C ALA A 122 -6.38 -9.20 21.53
N GLU A 123 -7.05 -9.37 22.66
CA GLU A 123 -8.18 -8.51 23.06
C GLU A 123 -7.76 -7.06 23.24
N ARG A 124 -6.59 -6.83 23.84
CA ARG A 124 -6.02 -5.48 23.99
C ARG A 124 -5.76 -4.82 22.63
N ILE A 125 -5.19 -5.55 21.68
CA ILE A 125 -4.90 -5.06 20.32
C ILE A 125 -6.21 -4.75 19.57
N GLU A 126 -7.24 -5.59 19.70
CA GLU A 126 -8.53 -5.37 19.03
C GLU A 126 -9.33 -4.22 19.65
N ALA A 127 -9.17 -3.97 20.95
CA ALA A 127 -9.80 -2.85 21.64
C ALA A 127 -9.44 -1.49 21.00
N ASP A 128 -8.21 -1.35 20.51
CA ASP A 128 -7.71 -0.15 19.80
C ASP A 128 -8.39 0.10 18.43
N GLY A 129 -9.17 -0.87 17.94
CA GLY A 129 -9.83 -0.83 16.62
C GLY A 129 -11.35 -0.95 16.66
N THR A 130 -11.99 -0.81 17.81
CA THR A 130 -13.44 -1.03 17.97
C THR A 130 -14.31 -0.20 17.03
N ASP A 131 -13.90 1.01 16.66
CA ASP A 131 -14.59 1.86 15.69
C ASP A 131 -14.53 1.33 14.24
N LEU A 132 -13.62 0.39 13.95
CA LEU A 132 -13.45 -0.23 12.63
C LEU A 132 -14.27 -1.51 12.46
N LEU A 133 -14.91 -2.02 13.51
CA LEU A 133 -15.75 -3.23 13.44
C LEU A 133 -16.82 -3.19 12.33
N PRO A 134 -17.48 -2.04 12.03
CA PRO A 134 -18.41 -1.98 10.90
C PRO A 134 -17.79 -2.32 9.53
N ARG A 135 -16.46 -2.17 9.38
CA ARG A 135 -15.72 -2.53 8.15
C ARG A 135 -15.51 -4.04 8.03
N LEU A 136 -15.64 -4.78 9.13
CA LEU A 136 -15.43 -6.22 9.21
C LEU A 136 -16.73 -7.02 9.03
N THR A 137 -17.88 -6.35 9.04
CA THR A 137 -19.19 -7.00 8.89
C THR A 137 -19.24 -7.89 7.64
N GLY A 138 -19.69 -9.13 7.84
CA GLY A 138 -19.79 -10.13 6.78
C GLY A 138 -18.44 -10.67 6.29
N ILE A 139 -17.38 -10.55 7.08
CA ILE A 139 -16.11 -11.24 6.86
C ILE A 139 -16.03 -12.42 7.83
N GLU A 140 -15.99 -13.62 7.27
CA GLU A 140 -15.70 -14.83 8.03
C GLU A 140 -14.18 -15.11 8.04
N PRO A 141 -13.67 -15.76 9.10
CA PRO A 141 -12.29 -16.24 9.10
C PRO A 141 -12.03 -17.17 7.92
N GLY A 142 -11.02 -16.86 7.12
CA GLY A 142 -10.57 -17.79 6.07
C GLY A 142 -9.87 -19.00 6.67
N THR A 143 -10.12 -20.19 6.14
CA THR A 143 -9.44 -21.44 6.56
C THR A 143 -7.93 -21.34 6.31
N ARG A 144 -7.15 -21.19 7.39
CA ARG A 144 -5.69 -21.06 7.33
C ARG A 144 -5.07 -21.91 8.43
N ALA A 145 -4.03 -22.66 8.05
CA ALA A 145 -3.19 -23.35 9.02
C ALA A 145 -2.41 -22.33 9.86
N LEU A 146 -2.10 -22.72 11.09
CA LEU A 146 -1.15 -21.98 11.92
C LEU A 146 0.24 -22.00 11.27
N PRO A 147 1.03 -20.92 11.45
CA PRO A 147 2.44 -20.93 11.04
C PRO A 147 3.18 -22.10 11.69
N ALA A 148 4.04 -22.80 10.93
CA ALA A 148 4.78 -23.96 11.41
C ALA A 148 6.00 -23.55 12.26
N VAL A 149 5.75 -22.79 13.32
CA VAL A 149 6.77 -22.26 14.23
C VAL A 149 6.69 -23.02 15.55
N SER A 150 7.84 -23.50 16.02
CA SER A 150 7.98 -24.20 17.30
C SER A 150 9.16 -23.71 18.13
N ASP A 151 10.05 -22.92 17.53
CA ASP A 151 11.29 -22.42 18.11
C ASP A 151 11.79 -21.20 17.32
N ILE A 152 12.98 -20.71 17.68
CA ILE A 152 13.59 -19.55 17.03
C ILE A 152 14.07 -19.85 15.60
N ASP A 153 14.51 -21.08 15.30
CA ASP A 153 15.01 -21.41 13.96
C ASP A 153 13.86 -21.53 12.95
N SER A 154 12.78 -22.20 13.34
CA SER A 154 11.53 -22.23 12.58
C SER A 154 10.89 -20.85 12.46
N TYR A 155 10.99 -20.00 13.49
CA TYR A 155 10.62 -18.58 13.36
C TYR A 155 11.45 -17.87 12.28
N VAL A 156 12.77 -18.07 12.26
CA VAL A 156 13.64 -17.44 11.26
C VAL A 156 13.24 -17.87 9.84
N SER A 157 13.00 -19.16 9.60
CA SER A 157 12.63 -19.66 8.27
C SER A 157 11.22 -19.21 7.86
N GLU A 158 10.23 -19.44 8.71
CA GLU A 158 8.80 -19.22 8.39
C GLU A 158 8.40 -17.75 8.42
N ARG A 159 9.02 -16.94 9.29
CA ARG A 159 8.70 -15.52 9.44
C ARG A 159 9.70 -14.64 8.70
N VAL A 160 10.97 -14.70 9.05
CA VAL A 160 11.94 -13.67 8.65
C VAL A 160 12.44 -13.89 7.21
N GLN A 161 12.93 -15.08 6.90
CA GLN A 161 13.45 -15.42 5.57
C GLN A 161 12.34 -15.41 4.53
N TRP A 162 11.19 -16.01 4.84
CA TRP A 162 10.03 -15.94 3.94
C TRP A 162 9.60 -14.49 3.65
N GLN A 163 9.59 -13.60 4.66
CA GLN A 163 9.29 -12.19 4.43
C GLN A 163 10.35 -11.50 3.56
N LEU A 164 11.63 -11.80 3.76
CA LEU A 164 12.71 -11.24 2.94
C LEU A 164 12.57 -11.62 1.47
N ASP A 165 12.49 -12.92 1.19
CA ASP A 165 12.60 -13.46 -0.16
C ASP A 165 11.25 -13.52 -0.88
N GLY A 166 10.17 -13.78 -0.14
CA GLY A 166 8.82 -13.87 -0.68
C GLY A 166 8.07 -12.55 -0.77
N TYR A 167 8.43 -11.56 0.06
CA TYR A 167 7.66 -10.31 0.16
C TYR A 167 8.50 -9.06 -0.11
N TYR A 168 9.44 -8.70 0.76
CA TYR A 168 10.09 -7.40 0.74
C TYR A 168 10.94 -7.16 -0.50
N ARG A 169 11.85 -8.09 -0.83
CA ARG A 169 12.74 -7.94 -2.00
C ARG A 169 11.96 -7.93 -3.32
N PRO A 170 11.03 -8.87 -3.59
CA PRO A 170 10.22 -8.82 -4.80
C PRO A 170 9.37 -7.55 -4.89
N LYS A 171 8.77 -7.10 -3.77
CA LYS A 171 7.95 -5.88 -3.76
C LYS A 171 8.77 -4.62 -4.02
N ALA A 172 9.98 -4.49 -3.46
CA ALA A 172 10.88 -3.40 -3.77
C ALA A 172 11.15 -3.31 -5.29
N LEU A 173 11.49 -4.44 -5.92
CA LEU A 173 11.73 -4.50 -7.37
C LEU A 173 10.49 -4.13 -8.20
N LEU A 174 9.31 -4.61 -7.79
CA LEU A 174 8.05 -4.27 -8.45
C LEU A 174 7.75 -2.77 -8.35
N MET A 175 7.94 -2.16 -7.19
CA MET A 175 7.73 -0.71 -7.01
C MET A 175 8.73 0.11 -7.83
N GLY A 176 10.01 -0.27 -7.84
CA GLY A 176 11.01 0.38 -8.69
C GLY A 176 10.70 0.27 -10.19
N ARG A 177 10.12 -0.86 -10.64
CA ARG A 177 9.60 -0.98 -12.01
C ARG A 177 8.46 0.00 -12.27
N SER A 178 7.51 0.10 -11.35
CA SER A 178 6.40 1.06 -11.46
C SER A 178 6.88 2.50 -11.54
N VAL A 179 7.85 2.91 -10.72
CA VAL A 179 8.47 4.25 -10.78
C VAL A 179 9.05 4.52 -12.16
N ARG A 180 9.82 3.58 -12.71
CA ARG A 180 10.41 3.73 -14.05
C ARG A 180 9.36 3.82 -15.15
N VAL A 181 8.29 3.04 -15.06
CA VAL A 181 7.19 3.09 -16.04
C VAL A 181 6.50 4.45 -15.99
N VAL A 182 6.17 4.96 -14.81
CA VAL A 182 5.55 6.29 -14.62
C VAL A 182 6.42 7.38 -15.23
N ARG A 183 7.72 7.43 -14.88
CA ARG A 183 8.64 8.45 -15.42
C ARG A 183 8.76 8.39 -16.94
N ARG A 184 8.73 7.19 -17.53
CA ARG A 184 8.74 7.03 -19.00
C ARG A 184 7.45 7.56 -19.63
N ILE A 185 6.29 7.31 -19.02
CA ILE A 185 5.01 7.84 -19.49
C ILE A 185 5.00 9.37 -19.40
N GLU A 186 5.42 9.95 -18.28
CA GLU A 186 5.51 11.40 -18.10
C GLU A 186 6.44 12.05 -19.15
N PHE A 187 7.62 11.46 -19.36
CA PHE A 187 8.54 11.94 -20.39
C PHE A 187 7.94 11.85 -21.80
N ALA A 188 7.30 10.74 -22.14
CA ALA A 188 6.67 10.55 -23.44
C ALA A 188 5.52 11.56 -23.67
N LEU A 189 4.70 11.82 -22.64
CA LEU A 189 3.63 12.81 -22.70
C LEU A 189 4.19 14.24 -22.80
N GLY A 190 5.27 14.57 -22.08
CA GLY A 190 5.95 15.85 -22.20
C GLY A 190 6.52 16.08 -23.61
N ALA A 191 7.19 15.06 -24.17
CA ALA A 191 7.71 15.09 -25.53
C ALA A 191 6.58 15.25 -26.57
N ALA A 192 5.47 14.52 -26.41
CA ALA A 192 4.31 14.67 -27.28
C ALA A 192 3.74 16.10 -27.23
N GLY A 193 3.58 16.66 -26.03
CA GLY A 193 3.15 18.05 -25.84
C GLY A 193 4.06 19.06 -26.53
N ALA A 194 5.39 18.88 -26.44
CA ALA A 194 6.37 19.73 -27.12
C ALA A 194 6.26 19.63 -28.65
N VAL A 195 6.09 18.42 -29.19
CA VAL A 195 5.88 18.20 -30.63
C VAL A 195 4.59 18.87 -31.11
N PHE A 196 3.48 18.67 -30.39
CA PHE A 196 2.22 19.34 -30.72
C PHE A 196 2.34 20.87 -30.70
N GLY A 197 3.04 21.42 -29.70
CA GLY A 197 3.30 22.85 -29.61
C GLY A 197 4.15 23.37 -30.77
N ALA A 198 5.22 22.66 -31.13
CA ALA A 198 6.09 23.03 -32.25
C ALA A 198 5.33 23.00 -33.58
N VAL A 199 4.53 21.96 -33.84
CA VAL A 199 3.73 21.84 -35.07
C VAL A 199 2.66 22.91 -35.13
N ALA A 200 1.92 23.14 -34.04
CA ALA A 200 0.89 24.19 -33.98
C ALA A 200 1.50 25.57 -34.23
N GLY A 201 2.67 25.86 -33.65
CA GLY A 201 3.37 27.14 -33.85
C GLY A 201 3.96 27.31 -35.26
N ALA A 202 4.62 26.28 -35.80
CA ALA A 202 5.29 26.35 -37.09
C ALA A 202 4.32 26.40 -38.28
N PHE A 203 3.22 25.65 -38.21
CA PHE A 203 2.25 25.52 -39.30
C PHE A 203 0.95 26.31 -39.06
N GLN A 204 0.84 27.03 -37.94
CA GLN A 204 -0.35 27.78 -37.53
C GLN A 204 -1.65 26.94 -37.52
N VAL A 205 -1.53 25.64 -37.25
CA VAL A 205 -2.68 24.73 -37.16
C VAL A 205 -3.25 24.77 -35.75
N GLY A 206 -4.23 25.66 -35.54
CA GLY A 206 -4.86 25.89 -34.23
C GLY A 206 -5.49 24.63 -33.61
N GLU A 207 -5.93 23.68 -34.43
CA GLU A 207 -6.53 22.41 -33.96
C GLU A 207 -5.54 21.52 -33.18
N ILE A 208 -4.26 21.56 -33.55
CA ILE A 208 -3.20 20.76 -32.90
C ILE A 208 -2.84 21.33 -31.53
N ALA A 209 -3.07 22.63 -31.30
CA ALA A 209 -2.76 23.29 -30.04
C ALA A 209 -3.55 22.69 -28.84
N ALA A 210 -4.77 22.19 -29.08
CA ALA A 210 -5.58 21.56 -28.03
C ALA A 210 -4.91 20.31 -27.43
N TRP A 211 -4.13 19.56 -28.23
CA TRP A 211 -3.44 18.35 -27.78
C TRP A 211 -2.22 18.62 -26.87
N VAL A 212 -1.71 19.85 -26.87
CA VAL A 212 -0.69 20.29 -25.89
C VAL A 212 -1.26 20.22 -24.48
N ALA A 213 -2.45 20.80 -24.29
CA ALA A 213 -3.14 20.81 -23.00
C ALA A 213 -3.53 19.40 -22.55
N VAL A 214 -3.97 18.53 -23.47
CA VAL A 214 -4.25 17.12 -23.17
C VAL A 214 -3.00 16.40 -22.66
N SER A 215 -1.87 16.57 -23.35
CA SER A 215 -0.61 15.92 -22.97
C SER A 215 -0.16 16.33 -21.57
N ALA A 216 -0.24 17.63 -21.25
CA ALA A 216 0.07 18.17 -19.93
C ALA A 216 -0.90 17.66 -18.84
N MET A 217 -2.20 17.58 -19.15
CA MET A 217 -3.21 17.07 -18.22
C MET A 217 -3.02 15.57 -17.95
N LEU A 218 -2.72 14.77 -18.97
CA LEU A 218 -2.41 13.34 -18.81
C LEU A 218 -1.14 13.13 -17.97
N ALA A 219 -0.08 13.92 -18.21
CA ALA A 219 1.15 13.84 -17.43
C ALA A 219 0.88 14.15 -15.95
N THR A 220 0.14 15.24 -15.68
CA THR A 220 -0.29 15.61 -14.33
C THR A 220 -1.13 14.50 -13.67
N ALA A 221 -2.07 13.91 -14.40
CA ALA A 221 -2.94 12.85 -13.88
C ALA A 221 -2.14 11.59 -13.52
N VAL A 222 -1.21 11.18 -14.39
CA VAL A 222 -0.30 10.04 -14.15
C VAL A 222 0.59 10.30 -12.94
N GLY A 223 1.22 11.48 -12.85
CA GLY A 223 2.06 11.85 -11.71
C GLY A 223 1.29 11.90 -10.40
N THR A 224 0.08 12.47 -10.41
CA THR A 224 -0.81 12.50 -9.23
C THR A 224 -1.21 11.10 -8.80
N HIS A 225 -1.54 10.22 -9.74
CA HIS A 225 -1.86 8.83 -9.44
C HIS A 225 -0.65 8.08 -8.85
N ALA A 226 0.53 8.27 -9.41
CA ALA A 226 1.76 7.65 -8.93
C ALA A 226 2.14 8.12 -7.52
N ALA A 227 2.01 9.43 -7.25
CA ALA A 227 2.20 10.02 -5.94
C ALA A 227 1.20 9.44 -4.92
N ALA A 228 -0.08 9.35 -5.30
CA ALA A 228 -1.12 8.74 -4.45
C ALA A 228 -0.84 7.24 -4.19
N ALA A 229 -0.34 6.52 -5.18
CA ALA A 229 0.07 5.11 -5.05
C ALA A 229 1.38 4.93 -4.25
N LYS A 230 2.13 6.01 -4.02
CA LYS A 230 3.36 6.07 -3.22
C LYS A 230 4.44 5.09 -3.70
N TYR A 231 4.63 4.94 -5.02
CA TYR A 231 5.56 3.93 -5.56
C TYR A 231 7.00 4.12 -5.08
N GLU A 232 7.55 5.34 -5.16
CA GLU A 232 8.93 5.63 -4.71
C GLU A 232 9.12 5.37 -3.22
N TYR A 233 8.19 5.86 -2.40
CA TYR A 233 8.21 5.62 -0.97
C TYR A 233 8.14 4.13 -0.64
N ARG A 234 7.24 3.37 -1.29
CA ARG A 234 7.12 1.93 -1.09
C ARG A 234 8.38 1.17 -1.49
N GLU A 235 9.03 1.56 -2.61
CA GLU A 235 10.32 1.00 -3.01
C GLU A 235 11.38 1.19 -1.92
N LEU A 236 11.51 2.42 -1.41
CA LEU A 236 12.48 2.75 -0.37
C LEU A 236 12.21 1.98 0.93
N GLU A 237 10.97 1.97 1.41
CA GLU A 237 10.59 1.27 2.64
C GLU A 237 10.82 -0.24 2.53
N TYR A 238 10.38 -0.88 1.44
CA TYR A 238 10.61 -2.31 1.27
C TYR A 238 12.10 -2.66 1.22
N THR A 239 12.91 -1.83 0.57
CA THR A 239 14.37 -2.00 0.53
C THR A 239 14.98 -1.83 1.93
N ARG A 240 14.59 -0.78 2.65
CA ARG A 240 15.08 -0.49 4.00
C ARG A 240 14.74 -1.61 4.98
N THR A 241 13.49 -2.09 4.96
CA THR A 241 13.05 -3.20 5.82
C THR A 241 13.81 -4.48 5.48
N ALA A 242 14.00 -4.80 4.20
CA ALA A 242 14.79 -5.97 3.79
C ALA A 242 16.24 -5.89 4.30
N ASP A 243 16.87 -4.72 4.21
CA ASP A 243 18.22 -4.51 4.71
C ASP A 243 18.29 -4.60 6.24
N GLN A 244 17.30 -4.06 6.95
CA GLN A 244 17.21 -4.16 8.42
C GLN A 244 17.10 -5.61 8.87
N LEU A 245 16.17 -6.39 8.29
CA LEU A 245 16.01 -7.81 8.60
C LEU A 245 17.26 -8.62 8.24
N THR A 246 17.90 -8.33 7.11
CA THR A 246 19.18 -8.97 6.73
C THR A 246 20.28 -8.70 7.76
N ARG A 247 20.37 -7.46 8.26
CA ARG A 247 21.33 -7.11 9.33
C ARG A 247 21.02 -7.80 10.66
N LEU A 248 19.74 -7.97 11.00
CA LEU A 248 19.33 -8.69 12.21
C LEU A 248 19.74 -10.17 12.14
N LEU A 249 19.52 -10.83 10.99
CA LEU A 249 19.98 -12.19 10.75
C LEU A 249 21.51 -12.30 10.89
N ALA A 250 22.26 -11.44 10.21
CA ALA A 250 23.72 -11.43 10.30
C ALA A 250 24.25 -11.07 11.70
N ARG A 251 23.47 -10.37 12.54
CA ARG A 251 23.82 -10.12 13.95
C ARG A 251 23.60 -11.38 14.78
N ARG A 252 22.45 -12.05 14.61
CA ARG A 252 22.13 -13.31 15.28
C ARG A 252 23.20 -14.37 15.04
N ASP A 253 23.64 -14.53 13.79
CA ASP A 253 24.66 -15.52 13.44
C ASP A 253 26.00 -15.24 14.15
N ARG A 254 26.33 -13.97 14.37
CA ARG A 254 27.54 -13.57 15.11
C ARG A 254 27.42 -13.75 16.62
N THR A 255 26.21 -13.67 17.16
CA THR A 255 25.94 -13.84 18.60
C THR A 255 25.51 -15.26 18.95
N ALA A 256 25.56 -16.22 18.02
CA ALA A 256 25.15 -17.61 18.25
C ALA A 256 25.93 -18.32 19.37
N ALA A 257 27.14 -17.83 19.70
CA ALA A 257 27.98 -18.33 20.80
C ALA A 257 27.94 -17.42 22.05
N SER A 258 26.91 -16.59 22.23
CA SER A 258 26.82 -15.68 23.37
C SER A 258 26.60 -16.41 24.69
N ALA A 259 26.93 -15.73 25.79
CA ALA A 259 26.78 -16.26 27.14
C ALA A 259 25.30 -16.40 27.58
N ASP A 260 24.38 -15.67 26.93
CA ASP A 260 22.94 -15.74 27.18
C ASP A 260 22.14 -15.79 25.86
N PRO A 261 22.07 -16.97 25.22
CA PRO A 261 21.35 -17.14 23.95
C PRO A 261 19.84 -16.88 24.08
N ALA A 262 19.28 -17.07 25.27
CA ALA A 262 17.85 -16.87 25.51
C ALA A 262 17.47 -15.39 25.38
N ARG A 263 18.21 -14.52 26.08
CA ARG A 263 17.99 -13.07 26.01
C ARG A 263 18.27 -12.50 24.61
N ASP A 264 19.31 -12.99 23.94
CA ASP A 264 19.64 -12.55 22.58
C ASP A 264 18.56 -12.95 21.57
N ASN A 265 17.99 -14.15 21.71
CA ASN A 265 16.88 -14.61 20.89
C ASN A 265 15.59 -13.80 21.13
N ASP A 266 15.30 -13.43 22.38
CA ASP A 266 14.16 -12.55 22.69
C ASP A 266 14.32 -11.17 22.07
N ALA A 267 15.51 -10.58 22.20
CA ALA A 267 15.82 -9.29 21.58
C ALA A 267 15.74 -9.38 20.05
N PHE A 268 16.23 -10.47 19.46
CA PHE A 268 16.15 -10.70 18.01
C PHE A 268 14.69 -10.77 17.52
N VAL A 269 13.84 -11.59 18.14
CA VAL A 269 12.41 -11.70 17.75
C VAL A 269 11.70 -10.36 17.93
N ALA A 270 11.91 -9.68 19.06
CA ALA A 270 11.31 -8.38 19.32
C ALA A 270 11.72 -7.31 18.29
N GLU A 271 13.01 -7.26 17.92
CA GLU A 271 13.50 -6.33 16.89
C GLU A 271 13.00 -6.69 15.49
N CYS A 272 12.91 -7.97 15.14
CA CYS A 272 12.34 -8.42 13.87
C CYS A 272 10.87 -8.02 13.76
N GLU A 273 10.05 -8.33 14.76
CA GLU A 273 8.64 -7.97 14.75
C GLU A 273 8.44 -6.44 14.79
N LEU A 274 9.27 -5.69 15.52
CA LEU A 274 9.26 -4.23 15.48
C LEU A 274 9.56 -3.69 14.08
N VAL A 275 10.56 -4.23 13.39
CA VAL A 275 10.89 -3.82 12.01
C VAL A 275 9.74 -4.14 11.04
N ILE A 276 9.07 -5.27 11.22
CA ILE A 276 7.92 -5.67 10.40
C ILE A 276 6.68 -4.82 10.72
N SER A 277 6.44 -4.48 11.99
CA SER A 277 5.28 -3.70 12.42
C SER A 277 5.43 -2.19 12.13
N ALA A 278 6.62 -1.62 12.36
CA ALA A 278 6.92 -0.20 12.17
C ALA A 278 6.70 0.28 10.74
N GLN A 279 6.80 -0.61 9.75
CA GLN A 279 6.42 -0.29 8.37
C GLN A 279 4.95 0.14 8.25
N ASN A 280 4.05 -0.44 9.04
CA ASN A 280 2.64 -0.09 9.04
C ASN A 280 2.39 1.22 9.80
N GLU A 281 3.14 1.49 10.88
CA GLU A 281 3.02 2.70 11.70
C GLU A 281 3.67 3.94 11.06
N ALA A 282 4.80 3.79 10.37
CA ALA A 282 5.40 4.87 9.57
C ALA A 282 4.42 5.39 8.50
N TRP A 283 3.53 4.52 8.03
CA TRP A 283 2.44 4.90 7.15
C TRP A 283 1.39 5.77 7.86
N MET A 284 1.04 5.48 9.12
CA MET A 284 0.12 6.26 9.95
C MET A 284 0.64 7.68 10.24
N ALA A 285 1.88 7.80 10.74
CA ALA A 285 2.46 9.08 11.17
C ALA A 285 2.52 10.12 10.04
N ARG A 286 2.75 9.66 8.81
CA ARG A 286 2.84 10.51 7.63
C ARG A 286 1.46 10.88 7.06
N ILE A 287 0.41 10.11 7.35
CA ILE A 287 -0.98 10.43 6.97
C ILE A 287 -1.60 11.43 7.95
N SER A 288 -1.17 11.43 9.22
CA SER A 288 -1.57 12.43 10.22
C SER A 288 -0.93 13.82 10.05
N GLY A 289 -0.11 14.03 9.01
CA GLY A 289 0.31 15.38 8.59
C GLY A 289 1.62 15.92 9.19
N ALA A 290 2.57 15.07 9.59
CA ALA A 290 3.88 15.54 10.09
C ALA A 290 4.89 15.95 8.99
N ASP A 291 4.62 15.68 7.71
CA ASP A 291 5.51 16.01 6.59
C ASP A 291 4.77 16.84 5.51
N ALA A 292 4.19 17.98 5.89
CA ALA A 292 3.98 19.04 4.91
C ALA A 292 5.32 19.77 4.75
N PRO A 293 6.01 19.71 3.58
CA PRO A 293 7.07 20.67 3.33
C PRO A 293 6.41 22.05 3.35
N VAL A 294 6.81 22.87 4.32
CA VAL A 294 6.66 24.32 4.21
C VAL A 294 7.53 24.71 3.01
N LEU A 295 6.89 24.85 1.86
CA LEU A 295 7.54 25.49 0.72
C LEU A 295 7.74 26.97 1.09
N PRO A 296 8.92 27.54 0.84
CA PRO A 296 9.17 28.97 1.03
C PRO A 296 8.28 29.84 0.14
#